data_AF-A0A2V9G2T8-F1
#
_entry.id   AF-A0A2V9G2T8-F1
#
_cell.length_a   1.000
_cell.length_b   1.000
_cell.length_c   1.000
_cell.angle_alpha   90.00
_cell.angle_beta   90.00
_cell.angle_gamma   90.00
#
_symmetry.space_group_name_H-M   'P 1'
#
loop_
_entity.id
_entity.type
_entity.pdbx_description
1 polymer ?
#
loop_
_entity_poly.entity_id
_entity_poly.type
_entity_poly.pdbx_seq_one_letter_code
_entity_poly.pdbx_strand_id
1 'polypeptide(L)' 'MVVLALRQLLRLVREYPREPFLAAVREAARYGLYDLDRLERMILRRVQRDFFLLDEEPGDE' A
#
# COMPACT_ATOMS: atom_id res chain seq x y z
N MET A 1 -14.61 16.96 1.34
CA MET A 1 -14.08 15.73 0.71
C MET A 1 -12.55 15.68 0.70
N VAL A 2 -11.82 16.67 0.14
CA VAL A 2 -10.34 16.64 0.02
C VAL A 2 -9.60 16.51 1.36
N VAL A 3 -10.08 17.18 2.42
CA VAL A 3 -9.45 17.14 3.76
C VAL A 3 -9.49 15.73 4.39
N LEU A 4 -10.52 14.93 4.07
CA LEU A 4 -10.64 13.57 4.62
C LEU A 4 -9.62 12.63 3.97
N ALA A 5 -9.49 12.70 2.65
CA ALA A 5 -8.51 11.95 1.87
C ALA A 5 -7.06 12.26 2.29
N LEU A 6 -6.74 13.54 2.55
CA LEU A 6 -5.42 13.95 3.03
C LEU A 6 -5.13 13.45 4.45
N ARG A 7 -6.15 13.43 5.33
CA ARG A 7 -6.00 12.87 6.69
C ARG A 7 -5.81 11.35 6.66
N GLN A 8 -6.54 10.64 5.79
CA GLN A 8 -6.35 9.21 5.55
C GLN A 8 -4.92 8.95 5.07
N LEU A 9 -4.45 9.68 4.06
CA LEU A 9 -3.08 9.56 3.55
C LEU A 9 -2.02 9.84 4.62
N LEU A 10 -2.24 10.85 5.46
CA LEU A 10 -1.33 11.17 6.57
C LEU A 10 -1.30 10.05 7.63
N ARG A 11 -2.43 9.39 7.90
CA ARG A 11 -2.46 8.19 8.77
C ARG A 11 -1.66 7.06 8.14
N LEU A 12 -1.88 6.76 6.85
CA LEU A 12 -1.13 5.72 6.14
C LEU A 12 0.39 5.95 6.21
N VAL A 13 0.86 7.20 6.07
CA VAL A 13 2.29 7.54 6.17
C VAL A 13 2.85 7.40 7.59
N ARG A 14 2.01 7.53 8.63
CA ARG A 14 2.42 7.38 10.04
C ARG A 14 2.36 5.93 10.51
N GLU A 15 1.39 5.16 10.01
CA GLU A 15 1.12 3.79 10.43
C GLU A 15 1.93 2.77 9.64
N TYR A 16 2.26 3.06 8.37
CA TYR A 16 3.03 2.15 7.52
C TYR A 16 4.49 2.57 7.32
N PRO A 17 5.40 1.60 7.18
CA PRO A 17 6.79 1.86 6.82
C PRO A 17 6.90 2.60 5.48
N ARG A 18 7.87 3.52 5.38
CA ARG A 18 8.02 4.44 4.24
C ARG A 18 8.27 3.72 2.92
N GLU A 19 9.04 2.64 2.93
CA GLU A 19 9.43 1.89 1.72
C GLU A 19 8.23 1.21 1.03
N PRO A 20 7.41 0.38 1.72
CA PRO A 20 6.16 -0.16 1.19
C PRO A 20 5.22 0.92 0.66
N PHE A 21 5.10 2.04 1.38
CA PHE A 21 4.25 3.15 0.98
C PHE A 21 4.69 3.77 -0.34
N LEU A 22 5.96 4.16 -0.46
CA LEU A 22 6.50 4.77 -1.68
C LEU A 22 6.50 3.81 -2.88
N ALA A 23 6.66 2.51 -2.64
CA ALA A 23 6.55 1.50 -3.69
C ALA A 23 5.11 1.37 -4.21
N ALA A 24 4.12 1.34 -3.31
CA ALA A 24 2.71 1.30 -3.67
C ALA A 24 2.25 2.56 -4.43
N VAL A 25 2.68 3.75 -3.99
CA VAL A 25 2.38 5.02 -4.68
C VAL A 25 2.98 5.05 -6.08
N ARG A 26 4.25 4.64 -6.25
CA ARG A 26 4.89 4.57 -7.58
C ARG A 26 4.14 3.64 -8.53
N GLU A 27 3.66 2.51 -8.03
CA GLU A 27 2.91 1.57 -8.84
C GLU A 27 1.51 2.08 -9.17
N ALA A 28 0.79 2.67 -8.21
CA ALA A 28 -0.51 3.29 -8.47
C ALA A 28 -0.40 4.44 -9.49
N ALA A 29 0.66 5.26 -9.40
CA ALA A 29 0.94 6.34 -10.34
C ALA A 29 1.22 5.83 -11.76
N ARG A 30 1.88 4.67 -11.91
CA ARG A 30 2.14 4.04 -13.21
C ARG A 30 0.86 3.66 -13.95
N TYR A 31 -0.20 3.32 -13.22
CA TYR A 31 -1.48 2.90 -13.77
C TYR A 31 -2.54 4.01 -13.76
N GLY A 32 -2.21 5.22 -13.31
CA GLY A 32 -3.16 6.34 -13.19
C GLY A 32 -4.29 6.09 -12.17
N LEU A 33 -4.05 5.22 -11.19
CA LEU A 33 -5.03 4.82 -10.18
C LEU A 33 -5.01 5.79 -8.99
N TYR A 34 -6.07 6.58 -8.85
CA TYR A 34 -6.25 7.55 -7.75
C TYR A 34 -7.17 7.03 -6.62
N ASP A 35 -7.58 5.76 -6.70
CA ASP A 35 -8.40 5.12 -5.67
C ASP A 35 -7.54 4.83 -4.42
N LEU A 36 -7.88 5.50 -3.32
CA LEU A 36 -7.15 5.39 -2.05
C LEU A 36 -7.34 4.03 -1.38
N ASP A 37 -8.51 3.39 -1.54
CA ASP A 37 -8.75 2.04 -1.00
C ASP A 37 -7.87 1.01 -1.72
N ARG A 38 -7.65 1.20 -3.02
CA ARG A 38 -6.74 0.35 -3.79
C ARG A 38 -5.29 0.56 -3.38
N LEU A 39 -4.88 1.80 -3.16
CA LEU A 39 -3.54 2.14 -2.70
C LEU A 39 -3.28 1.53 -1.31
N GLU A 40 -4.23 1.64 -0.39
CA GLU A 40 -4.13 1.05 0.96
C GLU A 40 -3.92 -0.48 0.90
N ARG A 41 -4.69 -1.19 0.06
CA ARG A 41 -4.48 -2.64 -0.15
C ARG A 41 -3.11 -2.96 -0.74
N MET A 42 -2.58 -2.11 -1.61
CA MET A 42 -1.23 -2.29 -2.18
C MET A 42 -0.13 -2.09 -1.14
N ILE A 43 -0.33 -1.16 -0.20
CA ILE A 43 0.57 -0.95 0.93
C ILE A 43 0.52 -2.15 1.86
N LEU A 44 -0.69 -2.59 2.23
CA LEU A 44 -0.89 -3.74 3.13
C LEU A 44 -0.27 -5.03 2.59
N ARG A 45 -0.44 -5.35 1.30
CA ARG A 45 0.21 -6.55 0.70
C ARG A 45 1.73 -6.50 0.79
N ARG A 46 2.33 -5.32 0.60
CA ARG A 46 3.78 -5.15 0.70
C ARG A 46 4.27 -5.23 2.12
N VAL A 47 3.59 -4.58 3.05
CA VAL A 47 3.90 -4.66 4.49
C VAL A 47 3.75 -6.09 4.98
N GLN A 48 2.71 -6.80 4.53
CA GLN A 48 2.56 -8.22 4.77
C GLN A 48 3.81 -8.96 4.32
N ARG A 49 4.23 -8.87 3.06
CA ARG A 49 5.42 -9.56 2.54
C ARG A 49 6.75 -9.15 3.18
N ASP A 50 6.92 -7.87 3.50
CA ASP A 50 8.20 -7.32 3.96
C ASP A 50 8.41 -7.48 5.49
N PHE A 51 7.33 -7.53 6.28
CA PHE A 51 7.40 -7.62 7.76
C PHE A 51 6.91 -8.95 8.30
N PHE A 52 5.99 -9.60 7.60
CA PHE A 52 5.64 -10.97 7.85
C PHE A 52 6.32 -11.73 6.70
N LEU A 53 7.25 -12.63 7.00
CA LEU A 53 7.73 -13.57 5.99
C LEU A 53 6.59 -14.56 5.67
N LEU A 54 5.47 -14.04 5.19
CA LEU A 54 4.47 -14.75 4.41
C LEU A 54 5.18 -14.98 3.09
N ASP A 55 6.07 -15.97 3.09
CA ASP A 55 6.49 -16.61 1.87
C ASP A 55 5.19 -16.94 1.13
N GLU A 56 4.91 -16.19 0.05
CA GLU A 56 3.96 -16.64 -0.96
C GLU A 56 4.57 -17.94 -1.47
N GLU A 57 4.23 -19.08 -0.85
CA GLU A 57 4.44 -20.39 -1.46
C GLU A 57 3.77 -20.32 -2.84
N PRO A 58 4.55 -20.31 -3.94
CA PRO A 58 3.98 -20.37 -5.25
C PRO A 58 3.71 -21.85 -5.50
N GLY A 59 2.54 -22.31 -5.08
CA GLY A 59 2.10 -23.66 -5.38
C GLY A 59 1.17 -24.18 -4.33
N ASP A 60 -0.12 -24.18 -4.66
CA ASP A 60 -0.83 -25.44 -4.70
C ASP A 60 -1.79 -25.39 -5.90
N GLU A 61 -1.35 -26.12 -6.93
CA GLU A 61 -2.05 -26.70 -8.11
C GLU A 61 -2.49 -25.80 -9.28
#